data_AF-A0A930XAF7-F1
#
_entry.id   AF-A0A930XAF7-F1
#
_cell.length_a   1.000
_cell.length_b   1.000
_cell.length_c   1.000
_cell.angle_alpha   90.00
_cell.angle_beta   90.00
_cell.angle_gamma   90.00
#
_symmetry.space_group_name_H-M   'P 1'
#
loop_
_entity.id
_entity.type
_entity.pdbx_description
1 polymer ?
#
loop_
_entity_poly.entity_id
_entity_poly.type
_entity_poly.pdbx_seq_one_letter_code
_entity_poly.pdbx_strand_id
1 'polypeptide(L)'
;MALDPHAFISTLKKRISFTDADKALLKSEAEWGLKLAPEMAEHFYEYLGRDPEMSAIVDDGGNGRIHRLRETFIHWFHEMFTGMDDWGSAYAERRWKIGLVHVRLGIGPQHVVPAMATVVHQVGKHLIKDGKSEDLKDTLGRICMIDLAFIEQAYVEVSSSAVLQETGWTEGLFRRLITTGAKSM
;
A
#
# COMPACT_ATOMS: atom_id res chain seq x y z
N MET A 1 6.90 0.55 21.06
CA MET A 1 5.42 0.67 21.12
C MET A 1 4.90 0.35 19.74
N ALA A 2 3.78 -0.38 19.62
CA ALA A 2 3.19 -0.62 18.31
C ALA A 2 2.79 0.71 17.65
N LEU A 3 3.00 0.82 16.34
CA LEU A 3 2.58 1.97 15.54
C LEU A 3 1.10 2.28 15.79
N ASP A 4 0.77 3.55 16.03
CA ASP A 4 -0.60 4.05 15.96
C ASP A 4 -0.92 4.40 14.49
N PRO A 5 -1.80 3.63 13.81
CA PRO A 5 -2.13 3.88 12.41
C PRO A 5 -2.73 5.27 12.16
N HIS A 6 -3.54 5.77 13.10
CA HIS A 6 -4.21 7.06 12.95
C HIS A 6 -3.21 8.23 13.03
N ALA A 7 -2.32 8.20 14.02
CA ALA A 7 -1.23 9.18 14.13
C ALA A 7 -0.29 9.11 12.91
N PHE A 8 -0.04 7.91 12.39
CA PHE A 8 0.80 7.71 11.22
C PHE A 8 0.18 8.32 9.95
N ILE A 9 -1.08 8.02 9.63
CA ILE A 9 -1.73 8.61 8.44
C ILE A 9 -1.84 10.12 8.54
N SER A 10 -2.14 10.67 9.72
CA SER A 10 -2.17 12.12 9.93
C SER A 10 -0.81 12.77 9.67
N THR A 11 0.27 12.10 10.08
CA THR A 11 1.63 12.54 9.79
C THR A 11 1.94 12.51 8.29
N LEU A 12 1.58 11.43 7.60
CA LEU A 12 1.81 11.29 6.15
C LEU A 12 1.01 12.32 5.35
N LYS A 13 -0.29 12.48 5.63
CA LYS A 13 -1.14 13.50 5.00
C LYS A 13 -0.55 14.90 5.12
N LYS A 14 -0.03 15.26 6.30
CA LYS A 14 0.64 16.55 6.52
C LYS A 14 1.92 16.68 5.68
N ARG A 15 2.74 15.63 5.58
CA ARG A 15 4.01 15.66 4.83
C ARG A 15 3.82 15.86 3.33
N ILE A 16 2.76 15.29 2.77
CA ILE A 16 2.46 15.39 1.34
C ILE A 16 1.36 16.40 1.01
N SER A 17 0.96 17.23 1.99
CA SER A 17 -0.12 18.21 1.84
C SER A 17 -1.38 17.61 1.21
N PHE A 18 -1.89 16.49 1.75
CA PHE A 18 -3.17 15.90 1.36
C PHE A 18 -4.31 16.63 2.09
N THR A 19 -5.07 17.40 1.33
CA THR A 19 -6.05 18.40 1.78
C THR A 19 -7.49 17.93 1.56
N ASP A 20 -8.46 18.70 2.06
CA ASP A 20 -9.88 18.43 1.81
C ASP A 20 -10.28 18.60 0.33
N ALA A 21 -9.54 19.40 -0.44
CA ALA A 21 -9.74 19.51 -1.89
C ALA A 21 -9.38 18.21 -2.60
N ASP A 22 -8.26 17.58 -2.20
CA ASP A 22 -7.82 16.28 -2.72
C ASP A 22 -8.86 15.19 -2.41
N LYS A 23 -9.38 15.18 -1.17
CA LYS A 23 -10.45 14.27 -0.76
C LYS A 23 -11.72 14.46 -1.58
N ALA A 24 -12.14 15.70 -1.80
CA ALA A 24 -13.32 16.02 -2.59
C ALA A 24 -13.15 15.58 -4.05
N LEU A 25 -11.97 15.82 -4.63
CA LEU A 25 -11.62 15.39 -5.98
C LEU A 25 -11.68 13.86 -6.12
N LEU A 26 -11.05 13.12 -5.21
CA LEU A 26 -11.10 11.65 -5.19
C LEU A 26 -12.53 11.13 -5.09
N LYS A 27 -13.35 11.69 -4.19
CA LYS A 27 -14.76 11.29 -4.05
C LYS A 27 -15.58 11.58 -5.31
N SER A 28 -15.32 12.70 -5.98
CA SER A 28 -16.02 13.05 -7.22
C SER A 28 -15.72 12.07 -8.37
N GLU A 29 -14.58 11.37 -8.27
CA GLU A 29 -14.09 10.42 -9.28
C GLU A 29 -14.23 8.95 -8.85
N ALA A 30 -14.95 8.68 -7.74
CA ALA A 30 -15.10 7.34 -7.20
C ALA A 30 -15.79 6.37 -8.17
N GLU A 31 -16.81 6.82 -8.92
CA GLU A 31 -17.45 5.97 -9.93
C GLU A 31 -16.50 5.60 -11.08
N TRP A 32 -15.63 6.53 -11.48
CA TRP A 32 -14.62 6.27 -12.49
C TRP A 32 -13.58 5.27 -11.96
N GLY A 33 -13.09 5.48 -10.74
CA GLY A 33 -12.19 4.55 -10.06
C GLY A 33 -12.76 3.15 -9.91
N LEU A 34 -14.06 3.04 -9.56
CA LEU A 34 -14.75 1.75 -9.43
C LEU A 34 -14.83 0.99 -10.76
N LYS A 35 -15.15 1.68 -11.86
CA LYS A 35 -15.21 1.07 -13.21
C LYS A 35 -13.83 0.61 -13.69
N LEU A 36 -12.78 1.33 -13.28
CA LEU A 36 -11.39 1.03 -13.64
C LEU A 36 -10.78 -0.12 -12.82
N ALA A 37 -11.25 -0.33 -11.59
CA ALA A 37 -10.65 -1.26 -10.63
C ALA A 37 -10.45 -2.70 -11.15
N PRO A 38 -11.41 -3.33 -11.88
CA PRO A 38 -11.22 -4.69 -12.39
C PRO A 38 -10.04 -4.81 -13.37
N GLU A 39 -9.88 -3.85 -14.27
CA GLU A 39 -8.76 -3.81 -15.23
C GLU A 39 -7.42 -3.61 -14.52
N MET A 40 -7.38 -2.79 -13.46
CA MET A 40 -6.17 -2.62 -12.65
C MET A 40 -5.81 -3.90 -11.89
N ALA A 41 -6.81 -4.65 -11.41
CA ALA A 41 -6.58 -5.95 -10.80
C ALA A 41 -5.97 -6.93 -11.82
N GLU A 42 -6.47 -6.95 -13.06
CA GLU A 42 -5.91 -7.78 -14.13
C GLU A 42 -4.43 -7.46 -14.38
N HIS A 43 -4.09 -6.19 -14.61
CA HIS A 43 -2.70 -5.78 -14.80
C HIS A 43 -1.80 -6.10 -13.60
N PHE A 44 -2.32 -5.96 -12.38
CA PHE A 44 -1.58 -6.30 -11.16
C PHE A 44 -1.27 -7.80 -11.09
N TYR A 45 -2.27 -8.68 -11.28
CA TYR A 45 -2.05 -10.12 -11.19
C TYR A 45 -1.29 -10.69 -12.40
N GLU A 46 -1.44 -10.09 -13.59
CA GLU A 46 -0.59 -10.41 -14.75
C GLU A 46 0.87 -10.07 -14.49
N TYR A 47 1.14 -8.94 -13.83
CA TYR A 47 2.49 -8.56 -13.43
C TYR A 47 3.07 -9.55 -12.42
N LEU A 48 2.32 -9.86 -11.34
CA LEU A 48 2.77 -10.81 -10.32
C LEU A 48 2.99 -12.22 -10.88
N GLY A 49 2.19 -12.66 -11.85
CA GLY A 49 2.34 -13.98 -12.48
C GLY A 49 3.64 -14.17 -13.28
N ARG A 50 4.39 -13.09 -13.57
CA ARG A 50 5.70 -13.17 -14.26
C ARG A 50 6.83 -13.54 -13.31
N ASP A 51 6.63 -13.38 -12.01
CA ASP A 51 7.58 -13.73 -10.97
C ASP A 51 7.18 -15.09 -10.37
N PRO A 52 8.04 -16.13 -10.48
CA PRO A 52 7.73 -17.45 -9.93
C PRO A 52 7.46 -17.46 -8.42
N GLU A 53 8.13 -16.60 -7.65
CA GLU A 53 7.95 -16.50 -6.20
C GLU A 53 6.55 -15.95 -5.89
N MET A 54 6.15 -14.87 -6.56
CA MET A 54 4.83 -14.27 -6.37
C MET A 54 3.71 -15.15 -6.91
N SER A 55 3.94 -15.81 -8.05
CA SER A 55 2.99 -16.76 -8.63
C SER A 55 2.68 -17.90 -7.66
N ALA A 56 3.69 -18.47 -6.99
CA ALA A 56 3.50 -19.52 -5.99
C ALA A 56 2.71 -19.07 -4.74
N ILE A 57 2.73 -17.77 -4.41
CA ILE A 57 1.94 -17.20 -3.30
C ILE A 57 0.48 -17.00 -3.72
N VAL A 58 0.27 -16.47 -4.93
CA VAL A 58 -1.04 -16.08 -5.48
C VAL A 58 -1.85 -17.27 -5.95
N ASP A 59 -1.21 -18.22 -6.62
CA ASP A 59 -1.85 -19.45 -7.11
C ASP A 59 -1.87 -20.51 -6.00
N ASP A 60 -3.06 -21.04 -5.74
CA ASP A 60 -3.29 -22.11 -4.77
C ASP A 60 -3.67 -23.43 -5.43
N GLY A 61 -3.34 -23.61 -6.70
CA GLY A 61 -3.60 -24.83 -7.47
C GLY A 61 -5.07 -24.97 -7.85
N GLY A 62 -5.75 -23.86 -8.14
CA GLY A 62 -7.15 -23.86 -8.57
C GLY A 62 -8.20 -23.81 -7.45
N ASN A 63 -7.82 -23.52 -6.20
CA ASN A 63 -8.76 -23.37 -5.07
C ASN A 63 -9.36 -21.95 -4.97
N GLY A 64 -9.24 -21.16 -6.05
CA GLY A 64 -9.90 -19.87 -6.23
C GLY A 64 -9.30 -18.72 -5.43
N ARG A 65 -8.10 -18.85 -4.84
CA ARG A 65 -7.44 -17.74 -4.13
C ARG A 65 -7.27 -16.53 -5.03
N ILE A 66 -6.82 -16.71 -6.27
CA ILE A 66 -6.64 -15.61 -7.21
C ILE A 66 -7.92 -14.80 -7.44
N HIS A 67 -9.10 -15.45 -7.46
CA HIS A 67 -10.39 -14.75 -7.59
C HIS A 67 -10.71 -13.91 -6.35
N ARG A 68 -10.56 -14.47 -5.14
CA ARG A 68 -10.76 -13.73 -3.89
C ARG A 68 -9.77 -12.57 -3.72
N LEU A 69 -8.53 -12.77 -4.17
CA LEU A 69 -7.49 -11.76 -4.17
C LEU A 69 -7.83 -10.61 -5.13
N ARG A 70 -8.34 -10.90 -6.33
CA ARG A 70 -8.86 -9.89 -7.27
C ARG A 70 -9.97 -9.05 -6.65
N GLU A 71 -10.95 -9.66 -5.99
CA GLU A 71 -12.02 -8.91 -5.30
C GLU A 71 -11.45 -8.02 -4.18
N THR A 72 -10.47 -8.53 -3.43
CA THR A 72 -9.80 -7.76 -2.37
C THR A 72 -9.06 -6.56 -2.95
N PHE A 73 -8.36 -6.73 -4.08
CA PHE A 73 -7.69 -5.65 -4.79
C PHE A 73 -8.68 -4.59 -5.27
N ILE A 74 -9.79 -5.01 -5.90
CA ILE A 74 -10.83 -4.10 -6.40
C ILE A 74 -11.38 -3.23 -5.27
N HIS A 75 -11.67 -3.85 -4.13
CA HIS A 75 -12.09 -3.10 -2.94
C HIS A 75 -11.00 -2.14 -2.46
N TRP A 76 -9.76 -2.61 -2.26
CA TRP A 76 -8.65 -1.75 -1.84
C TRP A 76 -8.47 -0.54 -2.76
N PHE A 77 -8.52 -0.76 -4.08
CA PHE A 77 -8.36 0.28 -5.09
C PHE A 77 -9.48 1.31 -5.02
N HIS A 78 -10.74 0.87 -4.94
CA HIS A 78 -11.89 1.76 -4.80
C HIS A 78 -11.90 2.51 -3.46
N GLU A 79 -11.41 1.89 -2.39
CA GLU A 79 -11.23 2.52 -1.09
C GLU A 79 -10.28 3.73 -1.17
N MET A 80 -9.30 3.77 -2.09
CA MET A 80 -8.45 4.96 -2.30
C MET A 80 -9.24 6.20 -2.75
N PHE A 81 -10.35 6.02 -3.46
CA PHE A 81 -11.21 7.12 -3.93
C PHE A 81 -12.23 7.55 -2.89
N THR A 82 -12.76 6.60 -2.12
CA THR A 82 -13.84 6.86 -1.17
C THR A 82 -13.34 7.25 0.21
N GLY A 83 -12.16 6.76 0.60
CA GLY A 83 -11.55 6.98 1.91
C GLY A 83 -12.26 6.30 3.08
N MET A 84 -13.34 5.53 2.84
CA MET A 84 -14.37 4.92 3.73
C MET A 84 -14.87 5.70 4.96
N ASP A 85 -13.99 6.39 5.68
CA ASP A 85 -14.23 7.24 6.84
C ASP A 85 -13.47 8.58 6.70
N ASP A 86 -13.41 9.10 5.48
CA ASP A 86 -12.67 10.32 5.14
C ASP A 86 -11.14 10.22 5.36
N TRP A 87 -10.55 9.07 4.99
CA TRP A 87 -9.13 8.75 5.22
C TRP A 87 -8.76 8.91 6.70
N GLY A 88 -9.65 8.42 7.55
CA GLY A 88 -9.61 8.50 9.00
C GLY A 88 -8.93 7.28 9.63
N SER A 89 -9.39 6.93 10.83
CA SER A 89 -8.84 5.81 11.60
C SER A 89 -9.13 4.45 10.96
N ALA A 90 -10.33 4.24 10.43
CA ALA A 90 -10.71 2.98 9.79
C ALA A 90 -9.92 2.74 8.50
N TYR A 91 -9.68 3.80 7.69
CA TYR A 91 -8.77 3.74 6.55
C TYR A 91 -7.36 3.31 6.98
N ALA A 92 -6.80 4.01 7.97
CA ALA A 92 -5.46 3.73 8.47
C ALA A 92 -5.31 2.31 9.03
N GLU A 93 -6.29 1.83 9.81
CA GLU A 93 -6.30 0.46 10.33
C GLU A 93 -6.33 -0.58 9.22
N ARG A 94 -7.09 -0.35 8.15
CA ARG A 94 -7.11 -1.25 7.00
C ARG A 94 -5.75 -1.29 6.30
N ARG A 95 -5.12 -0.13 6.06
CA ARG A 95 -3.79 -0.07 5.44
C ARG A 95 -2.73 -0.73 6.30
N TRP A 96 -2.81 -0.56 7.61
CA TRP A 96 -1.96 -1.27 8.56
C TRP A 96 -2.14 -2.79 8.49
N LYS A 97 -3.38 -3.30 8.51
CA LYS A 97 -3.67 -4.73 8.36
C LYS A 97 -3.15 -5.29 7.04
N ILE A 98 -3.28 -4.54 5.94
CA ILE A 98 -2.71 -4.91 4.65
C ILE A 98 -1.19 -5.05 4.75
N GLY A 99 -0.50 -4.08 5.35
CA GLY A 99 0.95 -4.16 5.58
C GLY A 99 1.35 -5.40 6.38
N LEU A 100 0.66 -5.70 7.49
CA LEU A 100 0.92 -6.90 8.30
C LEU A 100 0.73 -8.21 7.51
N VAL A 101 -0.25 -8.27 6.61
CA VAL A 101 -0.45 -9.45 5.74
C VAL A 101 0.73 -9.64 4.80
N HIS A 102 1.27 -8.57 4.21
CA HIS A 102 2.45 -8.66 3.34
C HIS A 102 3.66 -9.18 4.11
N VAL A 103 3.93 -8.63 5.31
CA VAL A 103 5.00 -9.11 6.18
C VAL A 103 4.85 -10.59 6.51
N ARG A 104 3.65 -11.02 6.91
CA ARG A 104 3.36 -12.42 7.26
C ARG A 104 3.57 -13.39 6.08
N LEU A 105 3.31 -12.94 4.86
CA LEU A 105 3.49 -13.73 3.64
C LEU A 105 4.92 -13.65 3.09
N GLY A 106 5.81 -12.85 3.69
CA GLY A 106 7.18 -12.66 3.21
C GLY A 106 7.28 -11.80 1.95
N ILE A 107 6.24 -11.06 1.56
CA ILE A 107 6.21 -10.25 0.34
C ILE A 107 6.92 -8.91 0.57
N GLY A 108 8.25 -8.93 0.42
CA GLY A 108 9.11 -7.79 0.73
C GLY A 108 8.90 -6.56 -0.17
N PRO A 109 9.43 -5.38 0.23
CA PRO A 109 9.32 -4.14 -0.54
C PRO A 109 9.76 -4.26 -2.00
N GLN A 110 10.72 -5.13 -2.30
CA GLN A 110 11.21 -5.37 -3.67
C GLN A 110 10.12 -5.90 -4.62
N HIS A 111 9.06 -6.52 -4.12
CA HIS A 111 7.92 -6.95 -4.95
C HIS A 111 6.78 -5.91 -4.91
N VAL A 112 6.53 -5.32 -3.74
CA VAL A 112 5.42 -4.37 -3.54
C VAL A 112 5.63 -3.07 -4.32
N VAL A 113 6.83 -2.50 -4.27
CA VAL A 113 7.12 -1.19 -4.92
C VAL A 113 6.93 -1.27 -6.44
N PRO A 114 7.51 -2.25 -7.17
CA PRO A 114 7.27 -2.38 -8.61
C PRO A 114 5.82 -2.75 -8.97
N ALA A 115 5.13 -3.53 -8.13
CA ALA A 115 3.73 -3.85 -8.34
C ALA A 115 2.84 -2.60 -8.25
N MET A 116 3.07 -1.74 -7.24
CA MET A 116 2.41 -0.44 -7.12
C MET A 116 2.71 0.46 -8.32
N ALA A 117 3.98 0.55 -8.73
CA ALA A 117 4.39 1.34 -9.89
C ALA A 117 3.69 0.88 -11.18
N THR A 118 3.49 -0.44 -11.35
CA THR A 118 2.75 -1.00 -12.48
C THR A 118 1.30 -0.51 -12.49
N VAL A 119 0.61 -0.56 -11.36
CA VAL A 119 -0.77 -0.06 -11.24
C VAL A 119 -0.84 1.44 -11.53
N VAL A 120 0.02 2.24 -10.89
CA VAL A 120 0.07 3.70 -11.12
C VAL A 120 0.33 4.04 -12.58
N HIS A 121 1.22 3.31 -13.25
CA HIS A 121 1.49 3.51 -14.67
C HIS A 121 0.27 3.23 -15.55
N GLN A 122 -0.48 2.16 -15.28
CA GLN A 122 -1.68 1.84 -16.06
C GLN A 122 -2.81 2.84 -15.78
N VAL A 123 -3.04 3.23 -14.52
CA VAL A 123 -3.96 4.33 -14.17
C VAL A 123 -3.59 5.60 -14.92
N GLY A 124 -2.30 5.92 -15.03
CA GLY A 124 -1.78 7.06 -15.79
C GLY A 124 -2.23 7.08 -17.25
N LYS A 125 -2.33 5.92 -17.91
CA LYS A 125 -2.83 5.82 -19.29
C LYS A 125 -4.32 6.12 -19.37
N HIS A 126 -5.11 5.62 -18.42
CA HIS A 126 -6.55 5.86 -18.38
C HIS A 126 -6.89 7.30 -18.03
N LEU A 127 -6.11 7.94 -17.16
CA LEU A 127 -6.24 9.38 -16.89
C LEU A 127 -6.11 10.22 -18.17
N ILE A 128 -5.12 9.91 -19.02
CA ILE A 128 -4.93 10.60 -20.31
C ILE A 128 -6.07 10.26 -21.27
N LYS A 129 -6.38 8.98 -21.42
CA LYS A 129 -7.40 8.47 -22.35
C LYS A 129 -8.79 9.06 -22.07
N ASP A 130 -9.15 9.15 -20.79
CA ASP A 130 -10.47 9.58 -20.35
C ASP A 130 -10.53 11.09 -20.08
N GLY A 131 -9.46 11.84 -20.37
CA GLY A 131 -9.40 13.30 -20.24
C GLY A 131 -9.52 13.80 -18.80
N LYS A 132 -8.99 13.03 -17.84
CA LYS A 132 -8.99 13.41 -16.42
C LYS A 132 -7.97 14.51 -16.12
N SER A 133 -8.22 15.27 -15.06
CA SER A 133 -7.34 16.38 -14.67
C SER A 133 -5.96 15.87 -14.21
N GLU A 134 -4.93 16.69 -14.42
CA GLU A 134 -3.61 16.45 -13.80
C GLU A 134 -3.70 16.51 -12.27
N ASP A 135 -4.61 17.32 -11.70
CA ASP A 135 -4.85 17.34 -10.26
C ASP A 135 -5.30 15.96 -9.72
N LEU A 136 -6.13 15.22 -10.48
CA LEU A 136 -6.55 13.87 -10.09
C LEU A 136 -5.38 12.91 -10.12
N LYS A 137 -4.53 13.01 -11.15
CA LYS A 137 -3.31 12.21 -11.28
C LYS A 137 -2.37 12.43 -10.09
N ASP A 138 -2.11 13.68 -9.74
CA ASP A 138 -1.25 14.05 -8.62
C ASP A 138 -1.84 13.58 -7.28
N THR A 139 -3.15 13.73 -7.11
CA THR A 139 -3.87 13.30 -5.91
C THR A 139 -3.83 11.77 -5.75
N LEU A 140 -4.07 11.03 -6.84
CA LEU A 140 -3.97 9.56 -6.85
C LEU A 140 -2.54 9.09 -6.54
N GLY A 141 -1.54 9.75 -7.12
CA GLY A 141 -0.13 9.47 -6.83
C GLY A 141 0.17 9.64 -5.33
N ARG A 142 -0.30 10.73 -4.72
CA ARG A 142 -0.12 10.99 -3.29
C ARG A 142 -0.75 9.93 -2.40
N ILE A 143 -2.00 9.53 -2.65
CA ILE A 143 -2.66 8.51 -1.81
C ILE A 143 -2.03 7.13 -2.02
N CYS A 144 -1.60 6.78 -3.24
CA CYS A 144 -0.84 5.55 -3.48
C CYS A 144 0.45 5.49 -2.66
N MET A 145 1.17 6.61 -2.54
CA MET A 145 2.39 6.68 -1.72
C MET A 145 2.10 6.58 -0.22
N ILE A 146 0.97 7.09 0.27
CA ILE A 146 0.53 6.85 1.65
C ILE A 146 0.31 5.35 1.88
N ASP A 147 -0.44 4.69 0.99
CA ASP A 147 -0.75 3.26 1.12
C ASP A 147 0.52 2.40 1.07
N LEU A 148 1.47 2.74 0.19
CA LEU A 148 2.77 2.06 0.11
C LEU A 148 3.57 2.23 1.41
N ALA A 149 3.59 3.43 1.98
CA ALA A 149 4.30 3.71 3.23
C ALA A 149 3.77 2.88 4.42
N PHE A 150 2.48 2.52 4.44
CA PHE A 150 1.95 1.59 5.44
C PHE A 150 2.54 0.20 5.34
N ILE A 151 2.77 -0.32 4.12
CA ILE A 151 3.37 -1.63 3.92
C ILE A 151 4.85 -1.60 4.34
N GLU A 152 5.59 -0.58 3.94
CA GLU A 152 6.99 -0.41 4.34
C GLU A 152 7.14 -0.25 5.86
N GLN A 153 6.30 0.56 6.48
CA GLN A 153 6.34 0.76 7.93
C GLN A 153 6.01 -0.54 8.67
N ALA A 154 5.08 -1.38 8.16
CA ALA A 154 4.80 -2.67 8.76
C ALA A 154 6.04 -3.58 8.80
N TYR A 155 6.85 -3.58 7.74
CA TYR A 155 8.12 -4.31 7.72
C TYR A 155 9.08 -3.82 8.79
N VAL A 156 9.25 -2.49 8.91
CA VAL A 156 10.13 -1.90 9.92
C VAL A 156 9.68 -2.26 11.34
N GLU A 157 8.40 -2.07 11.64
CA GLU A 157 7.83 -2.29 12.97
C GLU A 157 7.84 -3.75 13.38
N VAL A 158 7.41 -4.65 12.50
CA VAL A 158 7.33 -6.09 12.80
C VAL A 158 8.73 -6.67 12.97
N SER A 159 9.66 -6.35 12.07
CA SER A 159 11.03 -6.85 12.15
C SER A 159 11.74 -6.35 13.41
N SER A 160 11.60 -5.06 13.72
CA SER A 160 12.16 -4.48 14.95
C SER A 160 11.56 -5.12 16.18
N SER A 161 10.23 -5.25 16.24
CA SER A 161 9.52 -5.84 17.38
C SER A 161 9.92 -7.30 17.60
N ALA A 162 10.02 -8.09 16.53
CA ALA A 162 10.44 -9.49 16.60
C ALA A 162 11.85 -9.61 17.19
N VAL A 163 12.83 -8.82 16.71
CA VAL A 163 14.20 -8.85 17.25
C VAL A 163 14.22 -8.45 18.73
N LEU A 164 13.52 -7.38 19.11
CA LEU A 164 13.49 -6.92 20.51
C LEU A 164 12.86 -7.97 21.43
N GLN A 165 11.80 -8.64 20.99
CA GLN A 165 11.13 -9.71 21.75
C GLN A 165 12.02 -10.93 21.93
N GLU A 166 12.68 -11.39 20.87
CA GLU A 166 13.53 -12.58 20.92
C GLU A 166 14.85 -12.35 21.67
N THR A 167 15.45 -11.16 21.55
CA THR A 167 16.78 -10.87 22.13
C THR A 167 16.74 -10.20 23.50
N GLY A 168 15.60 -9.61 23.87
CA GLY A 168 15.49 -8.75 25.06
C GLY A 168 16.27 -7.43 24.95
N TRP A 169 16.73 -7.05 23.76
CA TRP A 169 17.43 -5.77 23.57
C TRP A 169 16.52 -4.58 23.83
N THR A 170 17.13 -3.47 24.25
CA THR A 170 16.40 -2.20 24.34
C THR A 170 16.29 -1.56 22.96
N GLU A 171 15.20 -0.83 22.72
CA GLU A 171 15.00 -0.09 21.46
C GLU A 171 16.18 0.85 21.15
N GLY A 172 16.73 1.50 22.18
CA GLY A 172 17.88 2.39 22.03
C GLY A 172 19.16 1.67 21.60
N LEU A 173 19.41 0.44 22.08
CA LEU A 173 20.54 -0.36 21.60
C LEU A 173 20.33 -0.78 20.14
N PHE A 174 19.14 -1.29 19.81
CA PHE A 174 18.81 -1.73 18.46
C PHE A 174 18.97 -0.61 17.42
N ARG A 175 18.48 0.61 17.71
CA ARG A 175 18.70 1.78 16.82
C ARG A 175 20.17 2.11 16.62
N ARG A 176 21.01 2.02 17.66
CA ARG A 176 22.45 2.23 17.54
C ARG A 176 23.09 1.16 16.67
N LEU A 177 22.70 -0.10 16.81
CA LEU A 177 23.21 -1.20 15.98
C LEU A 177 22.89 -1.00 14.51
N ILE A 178 21.65 -0.63 14.17
CA ILE A 178 21.27 -0.29 12.79
C ILE A 178 22.14 0.87 12.27
N THR A 179 22.26 1.95 13.05
CA THR A 179 23.02 3.15 12.64
C THR A 179 24.50 2.84 12.42
N THR A 180 25.12 2.07 13.32
CA THR A 180 26.53 1.68 13.20
C THR A 180 26.73 0.71 12.04
N GLY A 181 25.87 -0.29 11.89
CA GLY A 181 25.91 -1.24 10.78
C GLY A 181 25.79 -0.55 9.41
N ALA A 182 24.88 0.41 9.28
CA ALA A 182 24.71 1.19 8.06
C ALA A 182 25.93 2.06 7.72
N LYS A 183 26.73 2.48 8.71
CA LYS A 183 28.00 3.19 8.47
C LYS A 183 29.14 2.28 8.02
N SER A 184 28.99 0.97 8.20
CA SER A 184 30.02 -0.02 7.92
C SER A 184 29.82 -0.78 6.60
N MET A 185 28.69 -0.56 5.92
CA MET A 185 28.43 -1.03 4.56
C MET A 185 28.78 0.05 3.55
#